data_AF-A0A6J4NY58-F1
#
_entry.id   AF-A0A6J4NY58-F1
#
_cell.length_a   1.000
_cell.length_b   1.000
_cell.length_c   1.000
_cell.angle_alpha   90.00
_cell.angle_beta   90.00
_cell.angle_gamma   90.00
#
_symmetry.space_group_name_H-M   'P 1'
#
loop_
_entity.id
_entity.type
_entity.pdbx_description
1 polymer ?
#
loop_
_entity_poly.entity_id
_entity_poly.type
_entity_poly.pdbx_seq_one_letter_code
_entity_poly.pdbx_strand_id
1 'polypeptide(L)' 'MPSLTARKVETLRDPGMHGDGLYLRVSPTGAKSWILRTVVHGKRREL' A
#
# COMPACT_ATOMS: atom_id res chain seq x y z
N MET A 1 3.12 -9.79 10.42
CA MET A 1 1.87 -9.05 10.10
C MET A 1 1.09 -9.86 9.07
N PRO A 2 -0.24 -10.02 9.19
CA PRO A 2 -1.00 -10.76 8.19
C PRO A 2 -0.98 -10.03 6.84
N SER A 3 -0.77 -10.78 5.77
CA SER A 3 -0.83 -10.30 4.38
C SER A 3 -2.18 -9.68 4.07
N LEU A 4 -2.22 -8.81 3.05
CA LEU A 4 -3.48 -8.26 2.57
C LEU A 4 -4.37 -9.37 1.99
N THR A 5 -5.66 -9.28 2.26
CA THR A 5 -6.71 -10.10 1.65
C THR A 5 -7.71 -9.20 0.95
N ALA A 6 -8.46 -9.72 -0.03
CA ALA A 6 -9.46 -8.94 -0.76
C ALA A 6 -10.46 -8.26 0.20
N ARG A 7 -10.97 -9.01 1.19
CA ARG A 7 -11.89 -8.47 2.21
C ARG A 7 -11.24 -7.33 3.00
N LYS A 8 -9.97 -7.46 3.37
CA LYS A 8 -9.26 -6.39 4.09
C LYS A 8 -9.08 -5.16 3.22
N VAL A 9 -8.69 -5.32 1.95
CA VAL A 9 -8.58 -4.21 0.99
C VAL A 9 -9.91 -3.47 0.85
N GLU A 10 -11.03 -4.19 0.77
CA GLU A 10 -12.36 -3.61 0.65
C GLU A 10 -12.78 -2.79 1.87
N THR A 11 -12.56 -3.32 3.08
CA THR A 11 -13.05 -2.71 4.33
C THR A 11 -12.11 -1.67 4.94
N LEU A 12 -10.84 -1.63 4.55
CA LEU A 12 -9.86 -0.71 5.14
C LEU A 12 -10.22 0.75 4.82
N ARG A 13 -10.28 1.59 5.85
CA ARG A 13 -10.56 3.04 5.74
C ARG A 13 -9.45 3.91 6.32
N ASP A 14 -8.59 3.33 7.16
CA ASP A 14 -7.51 4.07 7.81
C ASP A 14 -6.49 4.55 6.78
N PRO A 15 -6.29 5.88 6.65
CA PRO A 15 -5.30 6.43 5.75
C PRO A 15 -3.90 5.92 6.06
N GLY A 16 -3.12 5.65 5.01
CA GLY A 16 -1.75 5.16 5.17
C GLY A 16 -1.34 4.13 4.14
N MET A 17 -0.21 3.48 4.42
CA MET A 17 0.42 2.46 3.57
C MET A 17 0.36 1.11 4.28
N HIS A 18 -0.27 0.13 3.63
CA HIS A 18 -0.50 -1.19 4.22
C HIS A 18 0.08 -2.26 3.32
N GLY A 19 1.04 -3.06 3.81
CA GLY A 19 1.72 -4.09 3.02
C GLY A 19 3.20 -4.22 3.35
N ASP A 20 3.91 -4.99 2.54
CA ASP A 20 5.34 -5.24 2.67
C ASP A 20 5.95 -5.41 1.26
N GLY A 21 6.59 -4.37 0.74
CA GLY A 21 7.02 -4.27 -0.66
C GLY A 21 5.96 -3.69 -1.61
N LEU A 22 4.86 -4.40 -1.83
CA LEU A 22 3.67 -3.88 -2.52
C LEU A 22 2.66 -3.39 -1.47
N TYR A 23 2.26 -2.13 -1.57
CA TYR A 23 1.42 -1.47 -0.58
C TYR A 23 0.08 -1.05 -1.18
N LEU A 24 -0.97 -1.22 -0.41
CA LEU A 24 -2.21 -0.49 -0.60
C LEU A 24 -2.07 0.88 0.07
N ARG A 25 -2.12 1.96 -0.72
CA ARG A 25 -2.23 3.32 -0.23
C ARG A 25 -3.70 3.68 -0.07
N VAL A 26 -4.09 4.10 1.12
CA VAL A 26 -5.41 4.69 1.41
C VAL A 26 -5.21 6.19 1.62
N SER A 27 -5.84 7.02 0.78
CA SER A 27 -5.81 8.47 0.93
C SER A 27 -6.67 8.93 2.11
N PRO A 28 -6.50 10.18 2.60
CA PRO A 28 -7.41 10.76 3.60
C PRO A 28 -8.88 10.79 3.15
N THR A 29 -9.14 10.80 1.85
CA THR A 29 -10.49 10.75 1.26
C THR A 29 -11.02 9.32 1.09
N GLY A 30 -10.23 8.29 1.44
CA GLY A 30 -10.59 6.88 1.31
C GLY A 30 -10.35 6.28 -0.07
N ALA A 31 -9.79 7.04 -1.02
CA ALA A 31 -9.37 6.52 -2.30
C ALA A 31 -8.22 5.53 -2.11
N LYS A 32 -8.22 4.45 -2.90
CA LYS A 32 -7.27 3.34 -2.76
C LYS A 32 -6.46 3.20 -4.04
N SER A 33 -5.14 3.09 -3.90
CA SER A 33 -4.23 2.80 -5.02
C SER A 33 -3.13 1.85 -4.58
N TRP A 34 -2.54 1.16 -5.54
CA TRP A 34 -1.37 0.31 -5.30
C TRP A 34 -0.09 1.11 -5.53
N ILE A 35 0.90 0.90 -4.66
CA ILE A 35 2.24 1.46 -4.81
C ILE A 35 3.27 0.37 -4.57
N LEU A 36 4.21 0.24 -5.50
CA LEU A 36 5.38 -0.61 -5.31
C LEU A 36 6.50 0.22 -4.69
N ARG A 37 6.95 -0.18 -3.50
CA ARG A 37 8.14 0.41 -2.87
C ARG A 37 9.32 -0.52 -3.10
N THR A 38 10.29 -0.04 -3.86
CA THR A 38 11.46 -0.84 -4.25
C THR A 38 12.74 0.00 -4.27
N VAL A 39 13.88 -0.64 -4.48
CA VAL A 39 15.17 0.01 -4.66
C VAL A 39 15.63 -0.25 -6.10
N VAL A 40 15.86 0.81 -6.85
CA VAL A 40 16.40 0.74 -8.22
C VAL A 40 17.72 1.50 -8.25
N HIS A 41 18.81 0.80 -8.60
CA HIS A 41 20.17 1.34 -8.60
C HIS A 41 20.55 2.00 -7.25
N GLY A 42 20.27 1.31 -6.15
CA GLY A 42 20.59 1.78 -4.79
C GLY A 42 19.72 2.93 -4.28
N LYS A 43 18.75 3.42 -5.06
CA LYS A 43 17.84 4.50 -4.64
C LYS A 43 16.43 3.96 -4.41
N ARG A 44 15.83 4.31 -3.27
CA ARG A 44 14.44 3.96 -2.97
C ARG A 44 13.50 4.71 -3.91
N ARG A 45 12.51 3.99 -4.45
CA ARG A 45 11.48 4.51 -5.35
C ARG A 45 10.10 4.03 -4.89
N GLU A 46 9.12 4.85 -5.20
CA GLU A 46 7.69 4.51 -5.13
C GLU A 46 7.16 4.62 -6.56
N LEU A 47 6.59 3.52 -7.06
CA LEU A 47 6.01 3.40 -8.40
C LEU A 47 4.51 3.15 -8.29
#